data_AF-A0A523ZJ81-F1
#
_entry.id   AF-A0A523ZJ81-F1
#
_cell.length_a   1.000
_cell.length_b   1.000
_cell.length_c   1.000
_cell.angle_alpha   90.00
_cell.angle_beta   90.00
_cell.angle_gamma   90.00
#
_symmetry.space_group_name_H-M   'P 1'
#
loop_
_entity.id
_entity.type
_entity.pdbx_description
1 polymer ?
#
loop_
_entity_poly.entity_id
_entity_poly.type
_entity_poly.pdbx_seq_one_letter_code
_entity_poly.pdbx_strand_id
1 'polypeptide(L)'
;MRIYKIALVVIIVVLVEVIAISICFAEPSSNFYQEDHRVFDDWHVCRTSAQGDDGFFQLTEEGFRPVIAFESLGQYTETAYSLGEEFTDRYPDADQRAEQIFYFVRDRVRYISDSDQFGFSEFAQNADELANTIQEQGFASGDCEDSAILLAVMYKGAGFRSAIVLAPNHAAAIVYLPGYQKANVVLSWNGETGWIWAEATGRNNPFGWFPEEFIAADLVAYEISAEPISTGEPPAGEEPAVTKGGVNPVTMTYPFFAVVALMMFIILLMRKRRA
;
A
#
# COMPACT_ATOMS: atom_id res chain seq x y z
N MET A 1 13.11 -41.26 -26.32
CA MET A 1 12.28 -40.23 -27.00
C MET A 1 11.22 -39.58 -26.10
N ARG A 2 10.57 -40.31 -25.16
CA ARG A 2 9.57 -39.74 -24.23
C ARG A 2 10.13 -38.74 -23.20
N ILE A 3 11.38 -38.91 -22.75
CA ILE A 3 11.96 -38.13 -21.66
C ILE A 3 12.27 -36.69 -22.08
N TYR A 4 12.83 -36.51 -23.28
CA TYR A 4 13.19 -35.19 -23.81
C TYR A 4 11.95 -34.31 -24.05
N LYS A 5 10.82 -34.92 -24.45
CA LYS A 5 9.54 -34.22 -24.61
C LYS A 5 8.94 -33.77 -23.28
N ILE A 6 9.05 -34.59 -22.23
CA ILE A 6 8.58 -34.22 -20.88
C ILE A 6 9.46 -33.12 -20.29
N ALA A 7 10.78 -33.23 -20.44
CA ALA A 7 11.72 -32.20 -19.99
C ALA A 7 11.47 -30.85 -20.68
N LEU A 8 11.22 -30.87 -22.00
CA LEU A 8 10.90 -29.66 -22.76
C LEU A 8 9.60 -29.00 -22.27
N VAL A 9 8.56 -29.79 -21.99
CA VAL A 9 7.28 -29.25 -21.46
C VAL A 9 7.46 -28.64 -20.08
N VAL A 10 8.23 -29.28 -19.19
CA VAL A 10 8.53 -28.72 -17.86
C VAL A 10 9.32 -27.42 -17.98
N ILE A 11 10.32 -27.36 -18.87
CA ILE A 11 11.10 -26.15 -19.11
C ILE A 11 10.20 -25.02 -19.64
N ILE A 12 9.28 -25.34 -20.56
CA ILE A 12 8.33 -24.34 -21.10
C ILE A 12 7.38 -23.85 -19.99
N VAL A 13 6.85 -24.73 -19.15
CA VAL A 13 5.97 -24.33 -18.04
C VAL A 13 6.70 -23.44 -17.04
N VAL A 14 7.93 -23.80 -16.67
CA VAL A 14 8.77 -22.98 -15.77
C VAL A 14 9.12 -21.64 -16.42
N LEU A 15 9.45 -21.62 -17.72
CA LEU A 15 9.71 -20.37 -18.44
C LEU A 15 8.46 -19.49 -18.53
N VAL A 16 7.28 -20.07 -18.73
CA VAL A 16 6.01 -19.34 -18.75
C VAL A 16 5.68 -18.77 -17.37
N GLU A 17 5.91 -19.52 -16.29
CA GLU A 17 5.78 -19.00 -14.91
C GLU A 17 6.81 -17.89 -14.62
N VAL A 18 8.07 -18.05 -15.02
CA VAL A 18 9.11 -17.02 -14.82
C VAL A 18 8.82 -15.75 -15.62
N ILE A 19 8.32 -15.87 -16.85
CA ILE A 19 7.95 -14.73 -17.70
C ILE A 19 6.66 -14.07 -17.19
N ALA A 20 5.73 -14.83 -16.61
CA ALA A 20 4.51 -14.29 -16.01
C ALA A 20 4.76 -13.49 -14.72
N ILE A 21 5.91 -13.65 -14.08
CA ILE A 21 6.34 -12.83 -12.92
C ILE A 21 6.94 -11.48 -13.39
N SER A 22 7.18 -11.29 -14.70
CA SER A 22 7.68 -10.02 -15.26
C SER A 22 6.57 -9.06 -15.68
N ILE A 23 5.37 -9.16 -15.10
CA ILE A 23 4.37 -8.10 -15.22
C ILE A 23 4.99 -6.90 -14.50
N CYS A 24 5.19 -5.79 -15.22
CA CYS A 24 5.73 -4.55 -14.67
C CYS A 24 4.90 -4.10 -13.47
N PHE A 25 5.35 -4.48 -12.29
CA PHE A 25 5.03 -3.80 -11.06
C PHE A 25 5.74 -2.44 -11.11
N ALA A 26 5.03 -1.38 -10.70
CA ALA A 26 5.67 -0.09 -10.47
C ALA A 26 6.80 -0.31 -9.46
N GLU A 27 7.97 0.28 -9.67
CA GLU A 27 9.03 0.19 -8.65
C GLU A 27 8.56 1.01 -7.44
N PRO A 28 8.40 0.38 -6.26
CA PRO A 28 8.21 1.14 -5.02
C PRO A 28 9.38 2.11 -4.85
N SER A 29 9.20 3.15 -4.03
CA SER A 29 10.30 3.99 -3.54
C SER A 29 11.47 3.10 -3.11
N SER A 30 12.50 3.09 -3.94
CA SER A 30 13.60 2.13 -3.85
C SER A 30 14.82 2.75 -3.20
N ASN A 31 14.94 4.08 -3.33
CA ASN A 31 15.98 4.87 -2.69
C ASN A 31 15.37 6.03 -1.90
N PHE A 32 16.05 6.36 -0.81
CA PHE A 32 15.79 7.55 -0.04
C PHE A 32 17.06 8.40 0.02
N TYR A 33 16.89 9.70 -0.04
CA TYR A 33 17.98 10.67 0.12
C TYR A 33 17.63 11.66 1.23
N GLN A 34 18.66 12.28 1.80
CA GLN A 34 18.50 13.25 2.88
C GLN A 34 18.93 14.65 2.44
N GLU A 35 18.05 15.62 2.67
CA GLU A 35 18.30 17.05 2.46
C GLU A 35 17.79 17.81 3.70
N ASP A 36 18.62 18.64 4.31
CA ASP A 36 18.26 19.47 5.49
C ASP A 36 17.52 18.71 6.61
N HIS A 37 18.03 17.52 6.96
CA HIS A 37 17.43 16.59 7.94
C HIS A 37 16.08 15.98 7.57
N ARG A 38 15.56 16.27 6.38
CA ARG A 38 14.35 15.67 5.82
C ARG A 38 14.71 14.51 4.91
N VAL A 39 13.85 13.49 4.86
CA VAL A 39 14.03 12.33 4.00
C VAL A 39 13.07 12.41 2.83
N PHE A 40 13.59 12.19 1.63
CA PHE A 40 12.85 12.20 0.39
C PHE A 40 13.01 10.86 -0.33
N ASP A 41 12.04 10.50 -1.15
CA ASP A 41 12.08 9.34 -2.02
C ASP A 41 12.43 9.69 -3.48
N ASP A 42 12.41 8.68 -4.35
CA ASP A 42 12.66 8.79 -5.81
C ASP A 42 11.66 9.73 -6.54
N TRP A 43 10.57 10.14 -5.89
CA TRP A 43 9.53 11.04 -6.42
C TRP A 43 9.71 12.49 -5.92
N HIS A 44 10.78 12.75 -5.18
CA HIS A 44 11.01 14.01 -4.46
C HIS A 44 9.89 14.33 -3.47
N VAL A 45 9.23 13.30 -2.94
CA VAL A 45 8.24 13.45 -1.87
C VAL A 45 8.97 13.35 -0.53
N CYS A 46 8.86 14.41 0.27
CA CYS A 46 9.37 14.46 1.63
C CYS A 46 8.52 13.53 2.52
N ARG A 47 9.13 12.44 2.96
CA ARG A 47 8.51 11.42 3.83
C ARG A 47 8.38 11.89 5.26
N THR A 48 9.26 12.80 5.69
CA THR A 48 9.33 13.26 7.08
C THR A 48 8.53 14.54 7.37
N SER A 49 7.66 14.96 6.45
CA SER A 49 6.81 16.15 6.62
C SER A 49 5.53 16.02 5.80
N ALA A 50 4.38 16.19 6.45
CA ALA A 50 3.09 16.33 5.78
C ALA A 50 2.93 17.69 5.07
N GLN A 51 3.71 18.69 5.49
CA GLN A 51 3.57 20.10 5.14
C GLN A 51 4.44 20.50 3.95
N GLY A 52 4.03 21.56 3.24
CA GLY A 52 4.78 22.19 2.15
C GLY A 52 4.56 21.52 0.80
N ASP A 53 5.02 22.15 -0.29
CA ASP A 53 4.81 21.65 -1.66
C ASP A 53 5.48 20.30 -1.92
N ASP A 54 6.48 19.95 -1.11
CA ASP A 54 7.23 18.70 -1.17
C ASP A 54 6.75 17.65 -0.16
N GLY A 55 5.87 18.01 0.79
CA GLY A 55 5.40 17.08 1.82
C GLY A 55 4.52 15.95 1.27
N PHE A 56 4.51 14.80 1.94
CA PHE A 56 3.72 13.63 1.51
C PHE A 56 2.20 13.90 1.45
N PHE A 57 1.72 14.90 2.21
CA PHE A 57 0.34 15.38 2.18
C PHE A 57 0.15 16.73 1.49
N GLN A 58 1.23 17.33 0.99
CA GLN A 58 1.26 18.67 0.40
C GLN A 58 0.33 19.66 1.11
N LEU A 59 0.37 19.65 2.43
CA LEU A 59 -0.50 20.50 3.24
C LEU A 59 0.09 21.92 3.22
N THR A 60 -0.65 22.84 2.62
CA THR A 60 -0.29 24.25 2.47
C THR A 60 -1.45 25.15 2.86
N GLU A 61 -1.25 26.47 2.85
CA GLU A 61 -2.34 27.43 3.03
C GLU A 61 -3.39 27.35 1.90
N GLU A 62 -2.99 26.88 0.72
CA GLU A 62 -3.86 26.77 -0.46
C GLU A 62 -4.71 25.50 -0.44
N GLY A 63 -4.26 24.44 0.24
CA GLY A 63 -5.03 23.22 0.37
C GLY A 63 -4.23 22.02 0.87
N PHE A 64 -4.79 20.85 0.58
CA PHE A 64 -4.30 19.54 0.98
C PHE A 64 -4.30 18.65 -0.26
N ARG A 65 -3.20 17.93 -0.52
CA ARG A 65 -3.09 16.98 -1.64
C ARG A 65 -2.16 15.81 -1.26
N PRO A 66 -2.70 14.61 -1.00
CA PRO A 66 -1.93 13.45 -0.55
C PRO A 66 -1.11 12.82 -1.68
N VAL A 67 -0.02 13.49 -2.07
CA VAL A 67 0.82 13.12 -3.22
C VAL A 67 1.36 11.69 -3.11
N ILE A 68 1.68 11.25 -1.90
CA ILE A 68 2.17 9.90 -1.60
C ILE A 68 1.18 8.80 -2.01
N ALA A 69 -0.12 9.07 -1.99
CA ALA A 69 -1.12 8.08 -2.44
C ALA A 69 -1.04 7.84 -3.95
N PHE A 70 -0.53 8.81 -4.73
CA PHE A 70 -0.43 8.69 -6.18
C PHE A 70 0.73 7.80 -6.62
N GLU A 71 1.69 7.53 -5.73
CA GLU A 71 2.74 6.51 -5.95
C GLU A 71 2.18 5.10 -6.13
N SER A 72 0.91 4.88 -5.74
CA SER A 72 0.21 3.59 -5.81
C SER A 72 -1.06 3.64 -6.67
N LEU A 73 -1.19 4.64 -7.55
CA LEU A 73 -2.39 4.87 -8.38
C LEU A 73 -2.05 5.10 -9.85
N GLY A 74 -3.07 4.97 -10.72
CA GLY A 74 -2.94 5.26 -12.14
C GLY A 74 -2.01 4.31 -12.86
N GLN A 75 -0.91 4.82 -13.41
CA GLN A 75 0.11 3.99 -14.07
C GLN A 75 1.07 3.33 -13.06
N TYR A 76 0.98 3.71 -11.79
CA TYR A 76 1.82 3.21 -10.71
C TYR A 76 1.08 2.22 -9.80
N THR A 77 -0.10 1.73 -10.20
CA THR A 77 -0.83 0.72 -9.44
C THR A 77 0.01 -0.54 -9.25
N GLU A 78 0.17 -0.96 -8.00
CA GLU A 78 0.84 -2.20 -7.63
C GLU A 78 0.05 -2.96 -6.56
N THR A 79 0.71 -3.45 -5.52
CA THR A 79 0.20 -4.46 -4.60
C THR A 79 -1.02 -4.00 -3.81
N ALA A 80 -1.04 -2.74 -3.34
CA ALA A 80 -2.17 -2.21 -2.60
C ALA A 80 -3.43 -2.12 -3.47
N TYR A 81 -3.29 -1.64 -4.71
CA TYR A 81 -4.39 -1.52 -5.63
C TYR A 81 -4.93 -2.91 -6.03
N SER A 82 -4.03 -3.84 -6.37
CA SER A 82 -4.40 -5.22 -6.73
C SER A 82 -5.06 -5.97 -5.57
N LEU A 83 -4.65 -5.73 -4.31
CA LEU A 83 -5.39 -6.25 -3.16
C LEU A 83 -6.83 -5.76 -3.15
N GLY A 84 -7.09 -4.48 -3.47
CA GLY A 84 -8.45 -3.97 -3.65
C GLY A 84 -9.26 -4.72 -4.72
N GLU A 85 -8.63 -4.99 -5.87
CA GLU A 85 -9.25 -5.76 -6.96
C GLU A 85 -9.61 -7.19 -6.52
N GLU A 86 -8.70 -7.87 -5.81
CA GLU A 86 -8.95 -9.22 -5.29
C GLU A 86 -10.14 -9.27 -4.31
N PHE A 87 -10.36 -8.19 -3.54
CA PHE A 87 -11.52 -8.10 -2.65
C PHE A 87 -12.83 -7.93 -3.43
N THR A 88 -12.78 -7.39 -4.65
CA THR A 88 -13.94 -7.34 -5.56
C THR A 88 -14.39 -8.73 -5.97
N ASP A 89 -13.44 -9.60 -6.30
CA ASP A 89 -13.75 -10.99 -6.66
C ASP A 89 -14.24 -11.82 -5.47
N ARG A 90 -13.66 -11.58 -4.28
CA ARG A 90 -14.01 -12.30 -3.04
C ARG A 90 -15.33 -11.85 -2.43
N TYR A 91 -15.66 -10.57 -2.53
CA TYR A 91 -16.81 -9.95 -1.90
C TYR A 91 -17.62 -9.15 -2.93
N PRO A 92 -18.57 -9.79 -3.63
CA PRO A 92 -19.38 -9.11 -4.65
C PRO A 92 -20.30 -8.03 -4.09
N ASP A 93 -20.80 -8.21 -2.86
CA ASP A 93 -21.61 -7.22 -2.16
C ASP A 93 -20.76 -6.01 -1.75
N ALA A 94 -21.20 -4.81 -2.12
CA ALA A 94 -20.41 -3.59 -1.96
C ALA A 94 -20.19 -3.22 -0.48
N ASP A 95 -21.22 -3.35 0.35
CA ASP A 95 -21.14 -3.04 1.78
C ASP A 95 -20.21 -4.02 2.48
N GLN A 96 -20.39 -5.32 2.22
CA GLN A 96 -19.50 -6.35 2.74
C GLN A 96 -18.06 -6.14 2.26
N ARG A 97 -17.84 -5.83 0.98
CA ARG A 97 -16.51 -5.58 0.44
C ARG A 97 -15.82 -4.43 1.16
N ALA A 98 -16.54 -3.32 1.35
CA ALA A 98 -15.99 -2.15 2.02
C ALA A 98 -15.59 -2.45 3.47
N GLU A 99 -16.42 -3.21 4.19
CA GLU A 99 -16.14 -3.71 5.55
C GLU A 99 -14.91 -4.63 5.57
N GLN A 100 -14.81 -5.57 4.62
CA GLN A 100 -13.71 -6.54 4.61
C GLN A 100 -12.37 -5.87 4.31
N ILE A 101 -12.34 -4.87 3.43
CA ILE A 101 -11.13 -4.06 3.19
C ILE A 101 -10.73 -3.32 4.47
N PHE A 102 -11.70 -2.68 5.15
CA PHE A 102 -11.46 -1.99 6.41
C PHE A 102 -10.83 -2.93 7.46
N TYR A 103 -11.46 -4.08 7.69
CA TYR A 103 -10.98 -5.04 8.69
C TYR A 103 -9.66 -5.69 8.31
N PHE A 104 -9.39 -5.86 7.01
CA PHE A 104 -8.08 -6.31 6.56
C PHE A 104 -6.99 -5.32 6.99
N VAL A 105 -7.13 -4.02 6.73
CA VAL A 105 -6.11 -3.04 7.12
C VAL A 105 -6.00 -2.96 8.65
N ARG A 106 -7.12 -2.81 9.35
CA ARG A 106 -7.16 -2.70 10.83
C ARG A 106 -6.48 -3.89 11.53
N ASP A 107 -6.69 -5.10 11.01
CA ASP A 107 -6.18 -6.31 11.66
C ASP A 107 -4.73 -6.64 11.24
N ARG A 108 -4.24 -6.06 10.14
CA ARG A 108 -2.92 -6.35 9.55
C ARG A 108 -1.89 -5.24 9.73
N VAL A 109 -2.31 -4.01 9.98
CA VAL A 109 -1.42 -2.89 10.34
C VAL A 109 -1.38 -2.76 11.86
N ARG A 110 -0.19 -2.86 12.43
CA ARG A 110 0.04 -2.70 13.87
C ARG A 110 0.48 -1.28 14.15
N TYR A 111 -0.34 -0.56 14.90
CA TYR A 111 0.00 0.79 15.33
C TYR A 111 1.34 0.85 16.08
N ILE A 112 2.24 1.69 15.58
CA ILE A 112 3.50 2.10 16.19
C ILE A 112 3.79 3.52 15.70
N SER A 113 4.37 4.38 16.54
CA SER A 113 4.71 5.74 16.11
C SER A 113 5.91 5.75 15.17
N ASP A 114 6.00 6.75 14.29
CA ASP A 114 7.18 6.95 13.45
C ASP A 114 8.47 7.13 14.23
N SER A 115 8.37 7.72 15.42
CA SER A 115 9.55 7.91 16.27
C SER A 115 10.13 6.59 16.75
N ASP A 116 9.26 5.60 16.99
CA ASP A 116 9.66 4.26 17.37
C ASP A 116 10.07 3.42 16.15
N GLN A 117 9.33 3.54 15.03
CA GLN A 117 9.55 2.74 13.82
C GLN A 117 10.74 3.24 12.99
N PHE A 118 10.77 4.53 12.67
CA PHE A 118 11.73 5.13 11.74
C PHE A 118 12.77 6.01 12.44
N GLY A 119 12.46 6.50 13.65
CA GLY A 119 13.32 7.43 14.38
C GLY A 119 13.10 8.90 14.01
N PHE A 120 12.01 9.22 13.30
CA PHE A 120 11.60 10.58 12.94
C PHE A 120 10.33 10.95 13.69
N SER A 121 10.05 12.24 13.85
CA SER A 121 8.78 12.67 14.44
C SER A 121 7.57 12.35 13.56
N GLU A 122 7.82 12.21 12.26
CA GLU A 122 6.86 11.92 11.19
C GLU A 122 7.62 11.14 10.10
N PHE A 123 7.02 10.12 9.51
CA PHE A 123 7.53 9.37 8.38
C PHE A 123 6.40 8.57 7.71
N ALA A 124 5.92 9.05 6.56
CA ALA A 124 4.88 8.33 5.84
C ALA A 124 5.43 7.18 4.97
N GLN A 125 4.70 6.07 4.90
CA GLN A 125 4.82 4.99 3.94
C GLN A 125 3.75 5.12 2.85
N ASN A 126 4.06 4.75 1.62
CA ASN A 126 3.06 4.68 0.56
C ASN A 126 2.24 3.38 0.71
N ALA A 127 1.16 3.26 -0.06
CA ALA A 127 0.26 2.13 0.10
C ALA A 127 0.93 0.80 -0.23
N ASP A 128 1.79 0.78 -1.25
CA ASP A 128 2.44 -0.44 -1.73
C ASP A 128 3.54 -0.93 -0.78
N GLU A 129 4.32 -0.06 -0.15
CA GLU A 129 5.28 -0.42 0.91
C GLU A 129 4.60 -1.19 2.05
N LEU A 130 3.45 -0.68 2.50
CA LEU A 130 2.65 -1.31 3.54
C LEU A 130 2.03 -2.64 3.06
N ALA A 131 1.46 -2.64 1.86
CA ALA A 131 0.80 -3.82 1.28
C ALA A 131 1.79 -4.96 1.01
N ASN A 132 2.97 -4.65 0.49
CA ASN A 132 4.06 -5.60 0.26
C ASN A 132 4.51 -6.23 1.58
N THR A 133 4.72 -5.41 2.62
CA THR A 133 5.09 -5.91 3.95
C THR A 133 4.01 -6.86 4.51
N ILE A 134 2.72 -6.52 4.34
CA ILE A 134 1.60 -7.39 4.74
C ILE A 134 1.60 -8.70 3.95
N GLN A 135 1.85 -8.69 2.64
CA GLN A 135 1.91 -9.91 1.84
C GLN A 135 3.07 -10.81 2.25
N GLU A 136 4.25 -10.24 2.49
CA GLU A 136 5.45 -10.98 2.85
C GLU A 136 5.40 -11.55 4.27
N GLN A 137 4.96 -10.74 5.23
CA GLN A 137 5.11 -11.04 6.66
C GLN A 137 3.77 -11.37 7.34
N GLY A 138 2.65 -11.12 6.66
CA GLY A 138 1.30 -11.28 7.20
C GLY A 138 0.84 -10.12 8.09
N PHE A 139 1.69 -9.14 8.36
CA PHE A 139 1.37 -7.89 9.06
C PHE A 139 2.40 -6.81 8.70
N ALA A 140 2.01 -5.55 8.83
CA ALA A 140 2.91 -4.40 8.75
C ALA A 140 2.80 -3.54 10.00
N SER A 141 3.68 -2.56 10.10
CA SER A 141 3.69 -1.54 11.14
C SER A 141 3.51 -0.17 10.48
N GLY A 142 2.75 0.70 11.13
CA GLY A 142 2.48 2.06 10.68
C GLY A 142 1.43 2.70 11.58
N ASP A 143 1.24 4.00 11.48
CA ASP A 143 0.26 4.76 12.25
C ASP A 143 -0.87 5.29 11.36
N CYS A 144 -1.25 6.57 11.50
CA CYS A 144 -2.54 7.06 11.04
C CYS A 144 -2.57 7.35 9.54
N GLU A 145 -1.55 8.03 9.03
CA GLU A 145 -1.38 8.34 7.63
C GLU A 145 -1.14 7.07 6.82
N ASP A 146 -0.27 6.18 7.29
CA ASP A 146 0.02 4.90 6.65
C ASP A 146 -1.26 4.08 6.43
N SER A 147 -2.06 3.95 7.49
CA SER A 147 -3.33 3.22 7.45
C SER A 147 -4.36 3.90 6.53
N ALA A 148 -4.42 5.24 6.55
CA ALA A 148 -5.33 6.01 5.72
C ALA A 148 -4.98 5.91 4.23
N ILE A 149 -3.70 6.01 3.89
CA ILE A 149 -3.16 5.89 2.53
C ILE A 149 -3.45 4.48 1.98
N LEU A 150 -3.09 3.43 2.72
CA LEU A 150 -3.37 2.05 2.32
C LEU A 150 -4.87 1.81 2.11
N LEU A 151 -5.72 2.23 3.05
CA LEU A 151 -7.17 2.08 2.94
C LEU A 151 -7.73 2.77 1.71
N ALA A 152 -7.35 4.03 1.49
CA ALA A 152 -7.88 4.81 0.39
C ALA A 152 -7.53 4.13 -0.95
N VAL A 153 -6.27 3.71 -1.14
CA VAL A 153 -5.82 3.03 -2.36
C VAL A 153 -6.50 1.68 -2.56
N MET A 154 -6.61 0.85 -1.52
CA MET A 154 -7.34 -0.42 -1.60
C MET A 154 -8.81 -0.22 -1.97
N TYR A 155 -9.46 0.82 -1.43
CA TYR A 155 -10.83 1.17 -1.83
C TYR A 155 -10.94 1.57 -3.31
N LYS A 156 -9.97 2.33 -3.84
CA LYS A 156 -9.91 2.65 -5.28
C LYS A 156 -9.78 1.38 -6.12
N GLY A 157 -8.87 0.47 -5.74
CA GLY A 157 -8.71 -0.83 -6.38
C GLY A 157 -9.99 -1.66 -6.38
N ALA A 158 -10.77 -1.57 -5.30
CA ALA A 158 -12.05 -2.26 -5.17
C ALA A 158 -13.24 -1.56 -5.87
N GLY A 159 -12.97 -0.55 -6.70
CA GLY A 159 -13.96 0.18 -7.48
C GLY A 159 -14.78 1.20 -6.69
N PHE A 160 -14.36 1.56 -5.47
CA PHE A 160 -15.00 2.63 -4.70
C PHE A 160 -14.37 3.99 -5.01
N ARG A 161 -15.13 5.05 -4.74
CA ARG A 161 -14.54 6.37 -4.51
C ARG A 161 -14.09 6.43 -3.05
N SER A 162 -12.91 6.98 -2.83
CA SER A 162 -12.31 7.10 -1.50
C SER A 162 -11.54 8.40 -1.39
N ALA A 163 -11.42 8.88 -0.17
CA ALA A 163 -10.72 10.12 0.16
C ALA A 163 -9.85 9.90 1.39
N ILE A 164 -8.81 10.70 1.53
CA ILE A 164 -8.07 10.87 2.78
C ILE A 164 -8.61 12.13 3.45
N VAL A 165 -8.78 12.07 4.77
CA VAL A 165 -9.28 13.17 5.60
C VAL A 165 -8.23 13.49 6.65
N LEU A 166 -7.90 14.77 6.79
CA LEU A 166 -7.13 15.28 7.91
C LEU A 166 -8.08 15.85 8.96
N ALA A 167 -7.92 15.35 10.16
CA ALA A 167 -8.48 15.88 11.40
C ALA A 167 -7.34 16.45 12.26
N PRO A 168 -7.61 17.21 13.32
CA PRO A 168 -6.56 17.74 14.19
C PRO A 168 -5.63 16.63 14.71
N ASN A 169 -4.35 16.67 14.27
CA ASN A 169 -3.32 15.66 14.57
C ASN A 169 -3.69 14.22 14.19
N HIS A 170 -4.49 14.03 13.14
CA HIS A 170 -4.92 12.70 12.74
C HIS A 170 -5.24 12.61 11.24
N ALA A 171 -4.95 11.47 10.63
CA ALA A 171 -5.37 11.13 9.28
C ALA A 171 -6.28 9.89 9.30
N ALA A 172 -7.31 9.90 8.46
CA ALA A 172 -8.20 8.77 8.26
C ALA A 172 -8.61 8.65 6.79
N ALA A 173 -9.14 7.49 6.39
CA ALA A 173 -9.79 7.35 5.10
C ALA A 173 -11.30 7.54 5.23
N ILE A 174 -11.95 7.94 4.14
CA ILE A 174 -13.39 7.81 3.95
C ILE A 174 -13.68 7.09 2.64
N VAL A 175 -14.79 6.36 2.60
CA VAL A 175 -15.25 5.65 1.39
C VAL A 175 -16.67 6.09 1.05
N TYR A 176 -16.93 6.33 -0.24
CA TYR A 176 -18.26 6.67 -0.71
C TYR A 176 -19.10 5.42 -0.88
N LEU A 177 -20.05 5.22 0.03
CA LEU A 177 -20.91 4.05 0.12
C LEU A 177 -22.36 4.50 0.40
N PRO A 178 -23.04 5.09 -0.60
CA PRO A 178 -24.38 5.65 -0.42
C PRO A 178 -25.38 4.55 -0.05
N GLY A 179 -26.14 4.80 1.02
CA GLY A 179 -27.14 3.85 1.52
C GLY A 179 -26.64 2.90 2.61
N TYR A 180 -25.35 2.94 2.98
CA TYR A 180 -24.81 2.15 4.09
C TYR A 180 -25.47 2.55 5.42
N GLN A 181 -26.05 1.58 6.12
CA GLN A 181 -26.91 1.83 7.28
C GLN A 181 -26.26 1.55 8.64
N LYS A 182 -25.07 0.94 8.66
CA LYS A 182 -24.41 0.54 9.92
C LYS A 182 -23.47 1.60 10.49
N ALA A 183 -23.22 2.70 9.77
CA ALA A 183 -22.43 3.82 10.27
C ALA A 183 -23.20 4.61 11.33
N ASN A 184 -22.49 5.16 12.34
CA ASN A 184 -23.11 6.04 13.33
C ASN A 184 -23.36 7.45 12.77
N VAL A 185 -22.54 7.89 11.81
CA VAL A 185 -22.65 9.16 11.09
C VAL A 185 -22.41 8.90 9.60
N VAL A 186 -23.28 9.44 8.75
CA VAL A 186 -23.08 9.48 7.30
C VAL A 186 -22.65 10.89 6.93
N LEU A 187 -21.46 11.03 6.37
CA LEU A 187 -20.86 12.33 6.06
C LEU A 187 -21.39 12.84 4.71
N SER A 188 -21.48 14.17 4.63
CA SER A 188 -21.76 14.91 3.40
C SER A 188 -20.53 15.75 3.05
N TRP A 189 -20.02 15.60 1.83
CA TRP A 189 -18.86 16.32 1.36
C TRP A 189 -19.08 16.77 -0.08
N ASN A 190 -18.77 18.05 -0.39
CA ASN A 190 -19.03 18.69 -1.68
C ASN A 190 -20.48 18.53 -2.19
N GLY A 191 -21.45 18.53 -1.27
CA GLY A 191 -22.88 18.36 -1.58
C GLY A 191 -23.33 16.91 -1.80
N GLU A 192 -22.42 15.94 -1.73
CA GLU A 192 -22.71 14.52 -1.86
C GLU A 192 -22.76 13.83 -0.50
N THR A 193 -23.85 13.12 -0.22
CA THR A 193 -24.04 12.37 1.04
C THR A 193 -23.82 10.89 0.79
N GLY A 194 -23.17 10.21 1.73
CA GLY A 194 -22.86 8.77 1.60
C GLY A 194 -21.40 8.45 1.88
N TRP A 195 -20.62 9.39 2.39
CA TRP A 195 -19.24 9.15 2.79
C TRP A 195 -19.19 8.54 4.18
N ILE A 196 -18.46 7.43 4.31
CA ILE A 196 -18.38 6.62 5.53
C ILE A 196 -16.96 6.68 6.08
N TRP A 197 -16.83 6.94 7.38
CA TRP A 197 -15.56 6.99 8.11
C TRP A 197 -14.88 5.62 8.16
N ALA A 198 -13.59 5.58 7.82
CA ALA A 198 -12.77 4.37 7.78
C ALA A 198 -11.40 4.64 8.43
N GLU A 199 -11.37 4.70 9.77
CA GLU A 199 -10.16 4.82 10.57
C GLU A 199 -9.75 3.46 11.16
N ALA A 200 -8.71 2.86 10.59
CA ALA A 200 -8.25 1.51 10.94
C ALA A 200 -7.12 1.44 11.99
N THR A 201 -6.73 2.58 12.58
CA THR A 201 -5.65 2.64 13.58
C THR A 201 -6.01 1.93 14.88
N GLY A 202 -7.25 2.07 15.34
CA GLY A 202 -7.76 1.43 16.54
C GLY A 202 -8.17 -0.03 16.28
N ARG A 203 -7.55 -0.98 16.99
CA ARG A 203 -7.88 -2.43 16.88
C ARG A 203 -9.36 -2.77 17.08
N ASN A 204 -10.06 -1.93 17.84
CA ASN A 204 -11.47 -2.12 18.15
C ASN A 204 -12.38 -1.14 17.39
N ASN A 205 -11.83 -0.31 16.50
CA ASN A 205 -12.63 0.63 15.72
C ASN A 205 -13.59 -0.16 14.81
N PRO A 206 -14.91 0.13 14.86
CA PRO A 206 -15.86 -0.38 13.89
C PRO A 206 -15.74 0.39 12.58
N PHE A 207 -15.97 -0.29 11.45
CA PHE A 207 -16.15 0.40 10.18
C PHE A 207 -17.37 1.34 10.24
N GLY A 208 -17.21 2.58 9.78
CA GLY A 208 -18.27 3.59 9.80
C GLY A 208 -18.52 4.24 11.15
N TRP A 209 -17.64 4.07 12.14
CA TRP A 209 -17.73 4.75 13.42
C TRP A 209 -16.95 6.07 13.41
N PHE A 210 -17.66 7.18 13.20
CA PHE A 210 -17.11 8.52 13.26
C PHE A 210 -16.89 8.97 14.72
N PRO A 211 -15.69 9.47 15.09
CA PRO A 211 -15.39 9.92 16.45
C PRO A 211 -16.15 11.20 16.84
N GLU A 212 -16.63 11.27 18.09
CA GLU A 212 -17.41 12.42 18.57
C GLU A 212 -16.59 13.71 18.65
N GLU A 213 -15.29 13.58 18.95
CA GLU A 213 -14.33 14.68 19.01
C GLU A 213 -14.19 15.44 17.68
N PHE A 214 -14.52 14.80 16.55
CA PHE A 214 -14.41 15.41 15.22
C PHE A 214 -15.71 16.03 14.72
N ILE A 215 -16.83 15.92 15.45
CA ILE A 215 -18.13 16.44 15.00
C ILE A 215 -18.11 17.96 14.79
N ALA A 216 -17.36 18.68 15.61
CA ALA A 216 -17.22 20.14 15.53
C ALA A 216 -15.82 20.57 15.06
N ALA A 217 -15.01 19.62 14.58
CA ALA A 217 -13.67 19.91 14.09
C ALA A 217 -13.72 20.36 12.63
N ASP A 218 -12.80 21.24 12.26
CA ASP A 218 -12.54 21.56 10.87
C ASP A 218 -11.77 20.39 10.24
N LEU A 219 -12.44 19.67 9.35
CA LEU A 219 -11.88 18.55 8.61
C LEU A 219 -11.61 18.98 7.17
N VAL A 220 -10.47 18.58 6.62
CA VAL A 220 -10.16 18.73 5.19
C VAL A 220 -10.03 17.36 4.56
N ALA A 221 -10.61 17.19 3.38
CA ALA A 221 -10.64 15.91 2.68
C ALA A 221 -10.17 16.06 1.25
N TYR A 222 -9.52 15.03 0.72
CA TYR A 222 -9.08 14.95 -0.67
C TYR A 222 -9.46 13.59 -1.26
N GLU A 223 -10.26 13.62 -2.34
CA GLU A 223 -10.69 12.41 -3.05
C GLU A 223 -9.52 11.98 -3.92
N ILE A 224 -8.96 10.82 -3.62
CA ILE A 224 -7.81 10.35 -4.35
C ILE A 224 -8.24 9.89 -5.75
N SER A 225 -7.44 10.29 -6.73
CA SER A 225 -7.60 9.92 -8.12
C SER A 225 -6.23 9.66 -8.74
N ALA A 226 -6.21 9.01 -9.89
CA ALA A 226 -4.96 8.82 -10.63
C ALA A 226 -4.48 10.19 -11.14
N GLU A 227 -3.45 10.72 -10.50
CA GLU A 227 -2.86 12.00 -10.85
C GLU A 227 -1.39 11.82 -11.25
N PRO A 228 -0.88 12.62 -12.20
CA PRO A 228 0.53 12.59 -12.51
C PRO A 228 1.35 13.09 -11.31
N ILE A 229 2.43 12.37 -11.05
CA ILE A 229 3.49 12.76 -10.12
C ILE A 229 4.81 12.78 -10.88
N SER A 230 5.67 13.73 -10.53
CA SER A 230 6.95 13.92 -11.21
C SER A 230 7.96 12.94 -10.62
N THR A 231 8.69 12.27 -11.51
CA THR A 231 9.89 11.51 -11.15
C THR A 231 11.12 12.32 -11.54
N GLY A 232 12.19 12.21 -10.76
CA GLY A 232 13.44 12.88 -11.07
C GLY A 232 14.65 12.17 -10.46
N GLU A 233 15.85 12.54 -10.93
CA GLU A 233 17.08 12.11 -10.27
C GLU A 233 17.30 12.97 -9.02
N PRO A 234 17.78 12.38 -7.91
CA PRO A 234 18.16 13.14 -6.72
C PRO A 234 19.13 14.29 -7.07
N PRO A 235 18.98 15.48 -6.46
CA PRO A 235 19.96 16.55 -6.60
C PRO A 235 21.41 16.07 -6.39
N ALA A 236 22.31 16.56 -7.24
CA ALA A 236 23.70 16.15 -7.22
C ALA A 236 24.40 16.55 -5.89
N GLY A 237 24.79 15.55 -5.09
CA GLY A 237 25.56 15.73 -3.86
C GLY A 237 24.85 15.34 -2.56
N GLU A 238 23.65 14.77 -2.64
CA GLU A 238 22.89 14.33 -1.47
C GLU A 238 23.37 12.99 -0.91
N GLU A 239 23.17 12.81 0.40
CA GLU A 239 23.55 11.59 1.10
C GLU A 239 22.40 10.57 1.10
N PRO A 240 22.68 9.27 0.92
CA PRO A 240 21.66 8.24 1.03
C PRO A 240 21.08 8.23 2.45
N ALA A 241 19.76 8.24 2.58
CA ALA A 241 19.10 8.19 3.87
C ALA A 241 19.04 6.76 4.41
N VAL A 242 19.34 6.59 5.70
CA VAL A 242 19.19 5.31 6.41
C VAL A 242 18.01 5.42 7.37
N THR A 243 16.91 4.74 7.06
CA THR A 243 15.75 4.63 7.95
C THR A 243 15.86 3.37 8.81
N LYS A 244 15.46 3.43 10.10
CA LYS A 244 15.52 2.28 11.00
C LYS A 244 14.62 1.10 10.58
N GLY A 245 13.56 1.40 9.85
CA GLY A 245 12.52 0.47 9.44
C GLY A 245 12.51 0.09 7.97
N GLY A 246 13.50 0.51 7.18
CA GLY A 246 13.56 0.24 5.75
C GLY A 246 13.37 -1.25 5.45
N VAL A 247 12.41 -1.55 4.56
CA VAL A 247 12.21 -2.89 4.01
C VAL A 247 13.55 -3.30 3.39
N ASN A 248 14.23 -4.27 4.00
CA ASN A 248 15.42 -4.85 3.39
C ASN A 248 15.00 -5.37 2.01
N PRO A 249 15.70 -5.03 0.91
CA PRO A 249 15.41 -5.58 -0.43
C PRO A 249 15.80 -7.08 -0.55
N VAL A 250 15.81 -7.82 0.56
CA VAL A 250 16.23 -9.22 0.64
C VAL A 250 15.01 -10.13 0.63
N THR A 251 14.17 -10.02 -0.39
CA THR A 251 13.08 -10.99 -0.64
C THR A 251 12.93 -11.32 -2.12
N MET A 252 14.03 -11.73 -2.76
CA MET A 252 13.95 -12.69 -3.90
C MET A 252 14.98 -13.81 -3.73
N THR A 253 14.81 -14.65 -2.71
CA THR A 253 15.55 -15.93 -2.60
C THR A 253 14.64 -17.15 -2.55
N TYR A 254 13.53 -17.12 -3.29
CA TYR A 254 12.75 -18.34 -3.60
C TYR A 254 13.15 -19.12 -4.87
N PRO A 255 13.91 -18.61 -5.87
CA PRO A 255 14.23 -19.44 -7.04
C PRO A 255 15.32 -20.47 -6.76
N PHE A 256 16.23 -20.24 -5.80
CA PHE A 256 17.36 -21.16 -5.56
C PHE A 256 16.91 -22.51 -5.00
N PHE A 257 16.08 -22.52 -3.94
CA PHE A 257 15.67 -23.77 -3.30
C PHE A 257 14.66 -24.56 -4.14
N ALA A 258 13.80 -23.89 -4.91
CA ALA A 258 12.91 -24.54 -5.87
C ALA A 258 13.69 -25.21 -7.01
N VAL A 259 14.72 -24.54 -7.55
CA VAL A 259 15.61 -25.11 -8.58
C VAL A 259 16.42 -26.28 -8.03
N VAL A 260 16.96 -26.17 -6.81
CA VAL A 260 17.70 -27.26 -6.16
C VAL A 260 16.80 -28.48 -5.90
N ALA A 261 15.57 -28.27 -5.41
CA ALA A 261 14.60 -29.35 -5.20
C ALA A 261 14.21 -30.04 -6.52
N LEU A 262 13.98 -29.27 -7.59
CA LEU A 262 13.70 -29.79 -8.92
C LEU A 262 14.89 -30.59 -9.49
N MET A 263 16.11 -30.08 -9.35
CA MET A 263 17.34 -30.78 -9.76
C MET A 263 17.51 -32.09 -9.00
N MET A 264 17.29 -32.09 -7.69
CA MET A 264 17.34 -33.32 -6.87
C MET A 264 16.27 -34.33 -7.29
N PHE A 265 15.06 -33.88 -7.59
CA PHE A 265 13.97 -34.74 -8.07
C PHE A 265 14.29 -35.39 -9.42
N ILE A 266 14.88 -34.63 -10.36
CA ILE A 266 15.34 -35.14 -11.66
C ILE A 266 16.45 -36.20 -11.48
N ILE A 267 17.42 -35.96 -10.59
CA ILE A 267 18.50 -36.91 -10.30
C ILE A 267 17.94 -38.23 -9.74
N LEU A 268 16.95 -38.16 -8.85
CA LEU A 268 16.29 -39.34 -8.27
C LEU A 268 15.53 -40.16 -9.33
N LEU A 269 14.82 -39.49 -10.24
CA LEU A 269 14.13 -40.14 -11.36
C LEU A 269 15.10 -40.79 -12.37
N MET A 270 16.28 -40.21 -12.56
CA MET A 270 17.32 -40.77 -13.44
C MET A 270 18.01 -41.99 -12.82
N ARG A 271 18.20 -42.03 -11.50
CA ARG A 271 18.78 -43.19 -10.79
C ARG A 271 17.86 -44.41 -10.82
N LYS A 272 16.54 -44.21 -10.72
CA LYS A 272 15.55 -45.31 -10.72
C LYS A 272 15.40 -46.02 -12.08
N ARG A 273 16.00 -45.49 -13.16
CA ARG A 273 16.00 -46.09 -14.51
C ARG A 273 17.29 -46.84 -14.86
N ARG A 274 18.27 -46.87 -13.94
CA ARG A 274 19.55 -47.60 -14.10
C ARG A 274 19.66 -48.83 -13.19
N ALA A 275 18.57 -49.19 -12.49
CA ALA A 275 18.43 -50.43 -11.74
C ALA A 275 17.48 -51.36 -12.49
#